data_AF-V9L6S0-F1
#
_entry.id   AF-V9L6S0-F1
#
_cell.length_a   1.000
_cell.length_b   1.000
_cell.length_c   1.000
_cell.angle_alpha   90.00
_cell.angle_beta   90.00
_cell.angle_gamma   90.00
#
_symmetry.space_group_name_H-M   'P 1'
#
loop_
_entity.id
_entity.type
_entity.pdbx_description
1 polymer ?
#
loop_
_entity_poly.entity_id
_entity_poly.type
_entity_poly.pdbx_seq_one_letter_code
_entity_poly.pdbx_strand_id
1 'polypeptide(L)'
;MSVRILLYVPNIIGYIRILLLLVGWWYFHYPPIFVFCYVLSITLDGFDGYAARRLNQTSEFGAWFDVVVDNLGRSMLWNLLYEWGHFITSLEWCVFVCTHNSMGAEWKKRFDRSPWWAQSVMANGFKTPAGAVAIAGLHVLPIWLYGYEKEFLTEVLLLPIAAQQAGIVILVVGRLLCFPVEIWCLWIHIMYLTDDRKETKNKD
;
A
#
# COMPACT_ATOMS: atom_id res chain seq x y z
N MET A 1 7.02 -27.07 -7.08
CA MET A 1 6.41 -25.78 -7.45
C MET A 1 4.96 -26.01 -7.87
N SER A 2 3.99 -25.56 -7.08
CA SER A 2 2.57 -25.77 -7.38
C SER A 2 2.05 -24.66 -8.28
N VAL A 3 2.27 -24.77 -9.60
CA VAL A 3 1.83 -23.80 -10.62
C VAL A 3 0.33 -23.47 -10.51
N ARG A 4 -0.48 -24.41 -9.96
CA ARG A 4 -1.90 -24.21 -9.64
C ARG A 4 -2.18 -22.97 -8.78
N ILE A 5 -1.27 -22.59 -7.89
CA ILE A 5 -1.43 -21.40 -7.04
C ILE A 5 -1.56 -20.14 -7.90
N LEU A 6 -0.81 -20.04 -9.00
CA LEU A 6 -0.90 -18.90 -9.93
C LEU A 6 -2.31 -18.76 -10.54
N LEU A 7 -3.06 -19.86 -10.62
CA LEU A 7 -4.42 -19.89 -11.18
C LEU A 7 -5.52 -19.84 -10.12
N TYR A 8 -5.19 -19.57 -8.85
CA TYR A 8 -6.21 -19.33 -7.83
C TYR A 8 -7.03 -18.09 -8.21
N VAL A 9 -8.33 -18.13 -7.91
CA VAL A 9 -9.27 -17.03 -8.17
C VAL A 9 -8.76 -15.68 -7.62
N PRO A 10 -8.28 -15.55 -6.36
CA PRO A 10 -7.68 -14.30 -5.90
C PRO A 10 -6.50 -13.81 -6.74
N ASN A 11 -5.66 -14.70 -7.26
CA ASN A 11 -4.50 -14.31 -8.06
C ASN A 11 -4.90 -13.89 -9.47
N ILE A 12 -5.96 -14.52 -10.03
CA ILE A 12 -6.57 -14.06 -11.29
C ILE A 12 -7.13 -12.64 -11.13
N ILE A 13 -7.79 -12.35 -10.00
CA ILE A 13 -8.23 -10.98 -9.68
C ILE A 13 -7.03 -10.03 -9.62
N GLY A 14 -5.92 -10.44 -8.99
CA GLY A 14 -4.67 -9.67 -8.99
C GLY A 14 -4.11 -9.38 -10.39
N TYR A 15 -4.16 -10.34 -11.34
CA TYR A 15 -3.77 -10.08 -12.73
C TYR A 15 -4.70 -9.08 -13.43
N ILE A 16 -6.01 -9.15 -13.17
CA ILE A 16 -6.98 -8.18 -13.66
C ILE A 16 -6.68 -6.79 -13.09
N ARG A 17 -6.33 -6.68 -11.80
CA ARG A 17 -5.90 -5.43 -11.17
C ARG A 17 -4.69 -4.83 -11.89
N ILE A 18 -3.67 -5.64 -12.21
CA ILE A 18 -2.52 -5.17 -13.02
C ILE A 18 -2.98 -4.62 -14.37
N LEU A 19 -3.85 -5.32 -15.08
CA LEU A 19 -4.37 -4.85 -16.38
C LEU A 19 -5.12 -3.52 -16.23
N LEU A 20 -5.96 -3.39 -15.20
CA LEU A 20 -6.67 -2.14 -14.91
C LEU A 20 -5.71 -0.99 -14.61
N LEU A 21 -4.63 -1.24 -13.85
CA LEU A 21 -3.58 -0.25 -13.60
C LEU A 21 -2.87 0.15 -14.89
N LEU A 22 -2.55 -0.80 -15.78
CA LEU A 22 -1.92 -0.50 -17.07
C LEU A 22 -2.83 0.33 -18.00
N VAL A 23 -4.12 0.01 -18.05
CA VAL A 23 -5.10 0.81 -18.79
C VAL A 23 -5.23 2.19 -18.14
N GLY A 24 -5.30 2.27 -16.81
CA GLY A 24 -5.29 3.53 -16.08
C GLY A 24 -4.08 4.38 -16.44
N TRP A 25 -2.88 3.82 -16.38
CA TRP A 25 -1.63 4.47 -16.79
C TRP A 25 -1.72 5.06 -18.20
N TRP A 26 -2.19 4.28 -19.17
CA TRP A 26 -2.35 4.72 -20.56
C TRP A 26 -3.32 5.91 -20.70
N TYR A 27 -4.40 5.90 -19.92
CA TYR A 27 -5.43 6.93 -19.93
C TYR A 27 -5.29 7.95 -18.79
N PHE A 28 -4.09 8.14 -18.23
CA PHE A 28 -3.88 9.04 -17.08
C PHE A 28 -4.32 10.49 -17.35
N HIS A 29 -4.21 10.96 -18.59
CA HIS A 29 -4.66 12.31 -18.99
C HIS A 29 -6.16 12.39 -19.31
N TYR A 30 -6.91 11.28 -19.22
CA TYR A 30 -8.35 11.22 -19.42
C TYR A 30 -9.05 10.74 -18.13
N PRO A 31 -9.42 11.68 -17.23
CA PRO A 31 -9.82 11.35 -15.85
C PRO A 31 -10.96 10.35 -15.69
N PRO A 32 -12.04 10.37 -16.50
CA PRO A 32 -13.13 9.40 -16.33
C PRO A 32 -12.68 7.94 -16.46
N ILE A 33 -11.82 7.62 -17.43
CA ILE A 33 -11.32 6.25 -17.65
C ILE A 33 -10.30 5.89 -16.57
N PHE A 34 -9.35 6.80 -16.28
CA PHE A 34 -8.35 6.58 -15.25
C PHE A 34 -8.98 6.30 -13.89
N VAL A 35 -9.87 7.19 -13.42
CA VAL A 35 -10.51 7.06 -12.11
C VAL A 35 -11.34 5.79 -12.05
N PHE A 36 -12.10 5.45 -13.11
CA PHE A 36 -12.85 4.20 -13.16
C PHE A 36 -11.94 2.97 -13.01
N CYS A 37 -10.86 2.89 -13.79
CA CYS A 37 -9.94 1.75 -13.72
C CYS A 37 -9.24 1.65 -12.36
N TYR A 38 -8.80 2.77 -11.81
CA TYR A 38 -8.11 2.82 -10.53
C TYR A 38 -9.02 2.45 -9.36
N VAL A 39 -10.24 3.02 -9.31
CA VAL A 39 -11.24 2.69 -8.28
C VAL A 39 -11.68 1.23 -8.39
N LEU A 40 -11.87 0.71 -9.61
CA LEU A 40 -12.19 -0.69 -9.82
C LEU A 40 -11.05 -1.60 -9.33
N SER A 41 -9.78 -1.24 -9.62
CA SER A 41 -8.62 -1.99 -9.13
C SER A 41 -8.55 -2.04 -7.60
N ILE A 42 -8.76 -0.91 -6.92
CA ILE A 42 -8.81 -0.86 -5.44
C ILE A 42 -10.01 -1.64 -4.90
N THR A 43 -11.14 -1.60 -5.59
CA THR A 43 -12.33 -2.36 -5.16
C THR A 43 -12.05 -3.86 -5.24
N LEU A 44 -11.37 -4.30 -6.29
CA LEU A 44 -11.02 -5.71 -6.51
C LEU A 44 -9.99 -6.25 -5.50
N ASP A 45 -9.12 -5.41 -4.94
CA ASP A 45 -8.24 -5.74 -3.81
C ASP A 45 -9.02 -6.34 -2.64
N GLY A 46 -10.08 -5.65 -2.19
CA GLY A 46 -10.94 -6.17 -1.14
C GLY A 46 -11.63 -7.50 -1.50
N PHE A 47 -11.94 -7.70 -2.79
CA PHE A 47 -12.59 -8.92 -3.29
C PHE A 47 -11.64 -10.12 -3.41
N ASP A 48 -10.35 -9.92 -3.70
CA ASP A 48 -9.41 -11.05 -3.78
C ASP A 48 -9.21 -11.69 -2.40
N GLY A 49 -9.04 -10.90 -1.34
CA GLY A 49 -8.90 -11.41 0.02
C GLY A 49 -10.18 -12.13 0.47
N TYR A 50 -11.34 -11.61 0.08
CA TYR A 50 -12.62 -12.26 0.32
C TYR A 50 -12.73 -13.61 -0.41
N ALA A 51 -12.39 -13.64 -1.71
CA ALA A 51 -12.40 -14.85 -2.52
C ALA A 51 -11.41 -15.89 -1.98
N ALA A 52 -10.21 -15.48 -1.58
CA ALA A 52 -9.20 -16.35 -0.99
C ALA A 52 -9.73 -17.09 0.26
N ARG A 53 -10.40 -16.36 1.17
CA ARG A 53 -11.00 -16.95 2.38
C ARG A 53 -12.20 -17.83 2.06
N ARG A 54 -13.08 -17.41 1.15
CA ARG A 54 -14.31 -18.14 0.84
C ARG A 54 -14.08 -19.41 0.02
N LEU A 55 -13.03 -19.45 -0.79
CA LEU A 55 -12.67 -20.58 -1.64
C LEU A 55 -11.57 -21.46 -1.04
N ASN A 56 -11.09 -21.17 0.18
CA ASN A 56 -9.92 -21.81 0.79
C ASN A 56 -8.67 -21.78 -0.12
N GLN A 57 -8.45 -20.64 -0.78
CA GLN A 57 -7.35 -20.40 -1.73
C GLN A 57 -6.31 -19.40 -1.19
N THR A 58 -6.15 -19.33 0.14
CA THR A 58 -5.11 -18.48 0.75
C THR A 58 -3.72 -19.07 0.50
N SER A 59 -2.76 -18.23 0.11
CA SER A 59 -1.38 -18.66 -0.16
C SER A 59 -0.39 -17.52 0.11
N GLU A 60 0.85 -17.87 0.45
CA GLU A 60 1.95 -16.90 0.61
C GLU A 60 2.19 -16.09 -0.67
N PHE A 61 2.11 -16.74 -1.84
CA PHE A 61 2.21 -16.05 -3.12
C PHE A 61 1.10 -15.01 -3.28
N GLY A 62 -0.15 -15.36 -2.96
CA GLY A 62 -1.27 -14.42 -3.06
C GLY A 62 -1.12 -13.23 -2.12
N ALA A 63 -0.70 -13.46 -0.87
CA ALA A 63 -0.48 -12.38 0.09
C ALA A 63 0.67 -11.44 -0.33
N TRP A 64 1.76 -12.00 -0.87
CA TRP A 64 2.85 -11.22 -1.44
C TRP A 64 2.41 -10.44 -2.69
N PHE A 65 1.67 -11.11 -3.59
CA PHE A 65 1.25 -10.55 -4.87
C PHE A 65 0.29 -9.37 -4.69
N ASP A 66 -0.61 -9.47 -3.72
CA ASP A 66 -1.51 -8.41 -3.30
C ASP A 66 -0.75 -7.12 -2.96
N VAL A 67 0.22 -7.20 -2.05
CA VAL A 67 1.05 -6.05 -1.64
C VAL A 67 1.89 -5.50 -2.80
N VAL A 68 2.36 -6.36 -3.72
CA VAL A 68 3.07 -5.93 -4.94
C VAL A 68 2.17 -5.10 -5.85
N VAL A 69 0.94 -5.56 -6.11
CA VAL A 69 -0.01 -4.84 -6.98
C VAL A 69 -0.40 -3.50 -6.36
N ASP A 70 -0.57 -3.46 -5.04
CA ASP A 70 -0.81 -2.25 -4.27
C ASP A 70 0.33 -1.22 -4.37
N ASN A 71 1.57 -1.67 -4.16
CA ASN A 71 2.76 -0.84 -4.33
C ASN A 71 2.89 -0.35 -5.77
N LEU A 72 2.59 -1.18 -6.78
CA LEU A 72 2.60 -0.78 -8.19
C LEU A 72 1.58 0.33 -8.48
N GLY A 73 0.34 0.19 -7.99
CA GLY A 73 -0.72 1.17 -8.19
C GLY A 73 -0.38 2.53 -7.60
N ARG A 74 0.11 2.56 -6.35
CA ARG A 74 0.58 3.81 -5.73
C ARG A 74 1.83 4.36 -6.40
N SER A 75 2.73 3.49 -6.85
CA SER A 75 3.95 3.91 -7.53
C SER A 75 3.69 4.62 -8.85
N MET A 76 2.80 4.04 -9.64
CA MET A 76 2.31 4.64 -10.87
C MET A 76 1.75 6.04 -10.60
N LEU A 77 0.89 6.16 -9.60
CA LEU A 77 0.18 7.41 -9.33
C LEU A 77 1.11 8.52 -8.82
N TRP A 78 1.98 8.22 -7.86
CA TRP A 78 2.97 9.19 -7.36
C TRP A 78 3.91 9.68 -8.47
N ASN A 79 4.45 8.76 -9.26
CA ASN A 79 5.45 9.10 -10.28
C ASN A 79 4.84 9.86 -11.48
N LEU A 80 3.55 9.66 -11.77
CA LEU A 80 2.87 10.41 -12.83
C LEU A 80 2.41 11.80 -12.38
N LEU A 81 2.15 11.99 -11.08
CA LEU A 81 1.75 13.29 -10.53
C LEU A 81 2.94 14.20 -10.28
N TYR A 82 4.01 13.67 -9.67
CA TYR A 82 5.13 14.49 -9.21
C TYR A 82 6.48 13.82 -9.46
N GLU A 83 7.48 14.60 -9.89
CA GLU A 83 8.85 14.11 -10.06
C GLU A 83 9.45 13.56 -8.75
N TRP A 84 9.15 14.19 -7.61
CA TRP A 84 9.58 13.71 -6.29
C TRP A 84 8.83 12.45 -5.84
N GLY A 85 7.78 12.04 -6.57
CA GLY A 85 7.07 10.78 -6.34
C GLY A 85 8.02 9.57 -6.33
N HIS A 86 9.10 9.61 -7.11
CA HIS A 86 10.14 8.56 -7.12
C HIS A 86 10.73 8.29 -5.72
N PHE A 87 10.84 9.31 -4.87
CA PHE A 87 11.33 9.14 -3.50
C PHE A 87 10.35 8.35 -2.64
N ILE A 88 9.07 8.73 -2.67
CA ILE A 88 8.01 8.05 -1.92
C ILE A 88 7.90 6.59 -2.35
N THR A 89 7.90 6.35 -3.65
CA THR A 89 7.77 5.00 -4.19
C THR A 89 8.97 4.14 -3.82
N SER A 90 10.19 4.69 -3.92
CA SER A 90 11.41 4.00 -3.46
C SER A 90 11.33 3.60 -1.99
N LEU A 91 10.82 4.50 -1.13
CA LEU A 91 10.63 4.20 0.29
C LEU A 91 9.61 3.07 0.51
N GLU A 92 8.44 3.13 -0.14
CA GLU A 92 7.41 2.09 -0.04
C GLU A 92 7.91 0.71 -0.51
N TRP A 93 8.69 0.67 -1.60
CA TRP A 93 9.33 -0.56 -2.08
C TRP A 93 10.40 -1.09 -1.12
N CYS A 94 11.22 -0.19 -0.53
CA CYS A 94 12.18 -0.58 0.51
C CYS A 94 11.47 -1.18 1.73
N VAL A 95 10.39 -0.56 2.21
CA VAL A 95 9.59 -1.09 3.32
C VAL A 95 9.02 -2.47 2.98
N PHE A 96 8.50 -2.64 1.77
CA PHE A 96 8.02 -3.93 1.29
C PHE A 96 9.13 -4.99 1.33
N VAL A 97 10.30 -4.72 0.77
CA VAL A 97 11.43 -5.67 0.78
C VAL A 97 11.88 -5.98 2.22
N CYS A 98 12.03 -4.97 3.06
CA CYS A 98 12.49 -5.14 4.44
C CYS A 98 11.51 -5.96 5.29
N THR A 99 10.21 -5.80 5.07
CA THR A 99 9.16 -6.49 5.84
C THR A 99 8.81 -7.87 5.28
N HIS A 100 8.51 -7.97 3.99
CA HIS A 100 8.04 -9.23 3.38
C HIS A 100 9.16 -10.24 3.12
N ASN A 101 10.32 -9.81 2.61
CA ASN A 101 11.40 -10.75 2.25
C ASN A 101 12.10 -11.33 3.50
N SER A 102 12.30 -10.48 4.51
CA SER A 102 13.21 -10.81 5.62
C SER A 102 12.51 -11.36 6.85
N MET A 103 11.21 -11.08 6.99
CA MET A 103 10.47 -11.31 8.24
C MET A 103 9.14 -12.05 8.03
N GLY A 104 8.68 -12.22 6.79
CA GLY A 104 7.48 -12.99 6.43
C GLY A 104 6.23 -12.55 7.21
N ALA A 105 5.30 -13.46 7.47
CA ALA A 105 4.02 -13.17 8.15
C ALA A 105 4.17 -12.58 9.58
N GLU A 106 5.35 -12.71 10.20
CA GLU A 106 5.60 -12.37 11.60
C GLU A 106 6.11 -10.93 11.80
N TRP A 107 6.33 -10.17 10.72
CA TRP A 107 6.96 -8.85 10.80
C TRP A 107 6.21 -7.87 11.71
N LYS A 108 4.87 -7.94 11.71
CA LYS A 108 4.00 -7.08 12.53
C LYS A 108 4.16 -7.32 14.04
N LYS A 109 4.58 -8.52 14.46
CA LYS A 109 4.78 -8.84 15.89
C LYS A 109 6.03 -8.17 16.48
N ARG A 110 6.88 -7.58 15.65
CA ARG A 110 8.08 -6.87 16.13
C ARG A 110 7.81 -5.44 16.57
N PHE A 111 6.55 -4.99 16.53
CA PHE A 111 6.19 -3.64 16.95
C PHE A 111 6.05 -3.45 18.47
N ASP A 112 6.08 -4.53 19.24
CA ASP A 112 5.97 -4.49 20.71
C ASP A 112 7.08 -3.67 21.39
N ARG A 113 8.23 -3.49 20.72
CA ARG A 113 9.35 -2.66 21.19
C ARG A 113 9.55 -1.37 20.38
N SER A 114 8.62 -1.01 19.52
CA SER A 114 8.69 0.21 18.72
C SER A 114 8.41 1.46 19.56
N PRO A 115 8.84 2.65 19.10
CA PRO A 115 8.41 3.92 19.68
C PRO A 115 6.88 4.04 19.72
N TRP A 116 6.38 4.79 20.69
CA TRP A 116 4.94 4.95 20.96
C TRP A 116 4.14 5.39 19.73
N TRP A 117 4.72 6.23 18.86
CA TRP A 117 4.05 6.72 17.66
C TRP A 117 3.86 5.60 16.62
N ALA A 118 4.85 4.72 16.46
CA ALA A 118 4.77 3.56 15.57
C ALA A 118 3.77 2.54 16.12
N GLN A 119 3.80 2.30 17.44
CA GLN A 119 2.84 1.43 18.10
C GLN A 119 1.40 1.93 17.94
N SER A 120 1.19 3.24 18.08
CA SER A 120 -0.14 3.87 17.93
C SER A 120 -0.75 3.63 16.55
N VAL A 121 0.06 3.76 15.49
CA VAL A 121 -0.36 3.50 14.10
C VAL A 121 -0.65 2.02 13.86
N MET A 122 0.21 1.14 14.37
CA MET A 122 0.13 -0.31 14.11
C MET A 122 -0.88 -1.05 14.99
N ALA A 123 -1.32 -0.43 16.10
CA ALA A 123 -2.21 -1.03 17.09
C ALA A 123 -3.51 -1.57 16.46
N ASN A 124 -3.98 -2.71 16.97
CA ASN A 124 -5.19 -3.40 16.52
C ASN A 124 -5.24 -3.67 15.00
N GLY A 125 -4.08 -3.79 14.34
CA GLY A 125 -4.00 -3.94 12.89
C GLY A 125 -4.51 -2.69 12.17
N PHE A 126 -4.03 -1.51 12.59
CA PHE A 126 -4.41 -0.19 12.09
C PHE A 126 -5.83 0.29 12.45
N LYS A 127 -6.56 -0.45 13.30
CA LYS A 127 -7.93 -0.09 13.74
C LYS A 127 -7.91 0.91 14.91
N THR A 128 -7.13 1.96 14.78
CA THR A 128 -7.06 3.11 15.70
C THR A 128 -7.25 4.41 14.90
N PRO A 129 -7.56 5.56 15.52
CA PRO A 129 -7.63 6.82 14.79
C PRO A 129 -6.31 7.15 14.06
N ALA A 130 -5.16 6.91 14.71
CA ALA A 130 -3.86 7.10 14.09
C ALA A 130 -3.63 6.15 12.91
N GLY A 131 -4.00 4.87 13.05
CA GLY A 131 -3.93 3.89 11.97
C GLY A 131 -4.85 4.23 10.79
N ALA A 132 -6.08 4.67 11.06
CA ALA A 132 -7.02 5.09 10.02
C ALA A 132 -6.53 6.32 9.25
N VAL A 133 -6.01 7.33 9.95
CA VAL A 133 -5.42 8.52 9.32
C VAL A 133 -4.18 8.16 8.50
N ALA A 134 -3.32 7.26 9.01
CA ALA A 134 -2.16 6.75 8.27
C ALA A 134 -2.60 6.02 6.98
N ILE A 135 -3.53 5.07 7.07
CA ILE A 135 -4.06 4.34 5.90
C ILE A 135 -4.69 5.31 4.89
N ALA A 136 -5.47 6.29 5.36
CA ALA A 136 -6.06 7.29 4.48
C ALA A 136 -4.97 8.10 3.76
N GLY A 137 -3.96 8.57 4.47
CA GLY A 137 -2.84 9.30 3.86
C GLY A 137 -1.99 8.46 2.91
N LEU A 138 -1.82 7.15 3.20
CA LEU A 138 -1.06 6.25 2.34
C LEU A 138 -1.81 5.91 1.04
N HIS A 139 -3.09 5.54 1.13
CA HIS A 139 -3.85 5.00 -0.01
C HIS A 139 -4.71 6.05 -0.74
N VAL A 140 -5.24 7.04 -0.02
CA VAL A 140 -6.22 8.00 -0.58
C VAL A 140 -5.57 9.29 -1.05
N LEU A 141 -4.48 9.75 -0.40
CA LEU A 141 -3.80 10.99 -0.79
C LEU A 141 -3.45 11.05 -2.29
N PRO A 142 -2.82 10.04 -2.91
CA PRO A 142 -2.36 10.17 -4.29
C PRO A 142 -3.54 10.33 -5.27
N ILE A 143 -4.64 9.59 -5.07
CA ILE A 143 -5.83 9.70 -5.93
C ILE A 143 -6.62 10.98 -5.69
N TRP A 144 -6.59 11.49 -4.46
CA TRP A 144 -7.16 12.80 -4.14
C TRP A 144 -6.40 13.93 -4.84
N LEU A 145 -5.07 13.89 -4.81
CA LEU A 145 -4.21 14.86 -5.50
C LEU A 145 -4.44 14.80 -7.02
N TYR A 146 -4.53 13.60 -7.60
CA TYR A 146 -4.93 13.44 -8.99
C TYR A 146 -6.28 14.10 -9.31
N GLY A 147 -7.29 13.81 -8.50
CA GLY A 147 -8.63 14.36 -8.71
C GLY A 147 -8.66 15.89 -8.57
N TYR A 148 -7.83 16.45 -7.69
CA TYR A 148 -7.64 17.88 -7.53
C TYR A 148 -6.97 18.50 -8.77
N GLU A 149 -5.83 17.97 -9.21
CA GLU A 149 -5.06 18.49 -10.35
C GLU A 149 -5.78 18.36 -11.70
N LYS A 150 -6.60 17.31 -11.87
CA LYS A 150 -7.39 17.10 -13.09
C LYS A 150 -8.79 17.69 -13.01
N GLU A 151 -9.07 18.49 -11.98
CA GLU A 151 -10.38 19.12 -11.72
C GLU A 151 -11.55 18.12 -11.60
N PHE A 152 -11.26 16.83 -11.51
CA PHE A 152 -12.26 15.76 -11.42
C PHE A 152 -13.11 15.87 -10.15
N LEU A 153 -12.51 16.28 -9.02
CA LEU A 153 -13.25 16.51 -7.77
C LEU A 153 -14.28 17.65 -7.92
N THR A 154 -13.96 18.67 -8.71
CA THR A 154 -14.85 19.81 -8.97
C THR A 154 -15.93 19.42 -9.97
N GLU A 155 -15.54 18.89 -11.13
CA GLU A 155 -16.45 18.70 -12.27
C GLU A 155 -17.38 17.48 -12.10
N VAL A 156 -16.88 16.42 -11.47
CA VAL A 156 -17.64 15.15 -11.34
C VAL A 156 -18.23 14.99 -9.94
N LEU A 157 -17.47 15.31 -8.89
CA LEU A 157 -17.94 15.17 -7.51
C LEU A 157 -18.56 16.45 -6.95
N LEU A 158 -18.54 17.57 -7.69
CA LEU A 158 -19.12 18.86 -7.30
C LEU A 158 -18.61 19.36 -5.93
N LEU A 159 -17.37 19.02 -5.58
CA LEU A 159 -16.78 19.40 -4.29
C LEU A 159 -16.29 20.86 -4.31
N PRO A 160 -16.64 21.68 -3.30
CA PRO A 160 -16.08 23.02 -3.17
C PRO A 160 -14.56 22.98 -2.96
N ILE A 161 -13.83 23.96 -3.52
CA ILE A 161 -12.35 24.05 -3.42
C ILE A 161 -11.87 23.98 -1.97
N ALA A 162 -12.57 24.65 -1.04
CA ALA A 162 -12.23 24.63 0.38
C ALA A 162 -12.29 23.21 0.99
N ALA A 163 -13.29 22.41 0.59
CA ALA A 163 -13.42 21.03 1.04
C ALA A 163 -12.31 20.14 0.43
N GLN A 164 -11.94 20.38 -0.83
CA GLN A 164 -10.83 19.67 -1.48
C GLN A 164 -9.50 19.94 -0.76
N GLN A 165 -9.22 21.20 -0.44
CA GLN A 165 -8.02 21.61 0.29
C GLN A 165 -7.99 21.07 1.72
N ALA A 166 -9.11 21.10 2.43
CA ALA A 166 -9.22 20.50 3.76
C ALA A 166 -8.93 18.99 3.71
N GLY A 167 -9.46 18.29 2.70
CA GLY A 167 -9.15 16.89 2.43
C GLY A 167 -7.65 16.64 2.20
N ILE A 168 -7.01 17.46 1.36
CA ILE A 168 -5.55 17.39 1.12
C ILE A 168 -4.78 17.53 2.43
N VAL A 169 -5.11 18.52 3.27
CA VAL A 169 -4.41 18.74 4.55
C VAL A 169 -4.51 17.50 5.45
N ILE A 170 -5.71 16.92 5.61
CA ILE A 170 -5.91 15.73 6.44
C ILE A 170 -5.11 14.54 5.90
N LEU A 171 -5.15 14.32 4.58
CA LEU A 171 -4.48 13.21 3.93
C LEU A 171 -2.94 13.37 3.96
N VAL A 172 -2.42 14.58 3.82
CA VAL A 172 -0.99 14.90 3.99
C VAL A 172 -0.52 14.61 5.42
N VAL A 173 -1.32 14.98 6.44
CA VAL A 173 -1.01 14.62 7.83
C VAL A 173 -0.89 13.10 7.98
N GLY A 174 -1.80 12.33 7.35
CA GLY A 174 -1.71 10.87 7.31
C GLY A 174 -0.44 10.34 6.65
N ARG A 175 -0.03 10.91 5.51
CA ARG A 175 1.20 10.49 4.83
C ARG A 175 2.45 10.85 5.63
N LEU A 176 2.48 12.03 6.26
CA LEU A 176 3.57 12.44 7.16
C LEU A 176 3.66 11.56 8.40
N LEU A 177 2.54 11.02 8.88
CA LEU A 177 2.51 10.04 9.96
C LEU A 177 3.05 8.67 9.51
N CYS A 178 2.85 8.27 8.25
CA CYS A 178 3.39 7.03 7.70
C CYS A 178 4.91 7.06 7.60
N PHE A 179 5.49 8.18 7.18
CA PHE A 179 6.92 8.31 6.94
C PHE A 179 7.82 7.80 8.09
N PRO A 180 7.67 8.24 9.36
CA PRO A 180 8.49 7.70 10.45
C PRO A 180 8.24 6.21 10.68
N VAL A 181 7.02 5.69 10.44
CA VAL A 181 6.70 4.25 10.56
C VAL A 181 7.43 3.46 9.50
N GLU A 182 7.49 3.95 8.27
CA GLU A 182 8.27 3.38 7.17
C GLU A 182 9.76 3.33 7.53
N ILE A 183 10.33 4.45 8.03
CA ILE A 183 11.73 4.48 8.51
C ILE A 183 11.95 3.45 9.62
N TRP A 184 11.00 3.28 10.54
CA TRP A 184 11.10 2.29 11.58
C TRP A 184 11.04 0.85 11.06
N CYS A 185 10.24 0.56 10.03
CA CYS A 185 10.25 -0.73 9.36
C CYS A 185 11.64 -1.07 8.80
N LEU A 186 12.32 -0.08 8.20
CA LEU A 186 13.70 -0.26 7.72
C LEU A 186 14.66 -0.50 8.89
N TRP A 187 14.50 0.25 9.98
CA TRP A 187 15.33 0.09 11.18
C TRP A 187 15.18 -1.29 11.83
N ILE A 188 13.96 -1.79 11.97
CA ILE A 188 13.69 -3.15 12.46
C ILE A 188 14.45 -4.18 11.60
N HIS A 189 14.46 -3.99 10.28
CA HIS A 189 15.18 -4.88 9.38
C HIS A 189 16.70 -4.81 9.57
N ILE A 190 17.28 -3.61 9.73
CA ILE A 190 18.70 -3.45 10.06
C ILE A 190 19.03 -4.18 11.37
N MET A 191 18.25 -3.94 12.42
CA MET A 191 18.42 -4.64 13.71
C MET A 191 18.34 -6.16 13.55
N TYR A 192 17.45 -6.66 12.69
CA TYR A 192 17.34 -8.08 12.39
C TYR A 192 18.59 -8.62 11.70
N LEU A 193 19.19 -7.87 10.78
CA LEU A 193 20.41 -8.29 10.08
C LEU A 193 21.66 -8.25 10.98
N THR A 194 21.70 -7.34 11.95
CA THR A 194 22.82 -7.19 12.88
C THR A 194 22.64 -7.93 14.21
N ASP A 195 21.64 -8.81 14.36
CA ASP A 195 21.47 -9.61 15.58
C ASP A 195 22.39 -10.84 15.53
N ASP A 196 23.52 -10.75 16.25
CA ASP A 196 24.56 -11.80 16.35
C ASP A 196 24.03 -13.15 16.84
N ARG A 197 22.83 -13.19 17.46
CA ARG A 197 22.19 -14.45 17.92
C ARG A 197 21.74 -15.38 16.79
N LYS A 198 21.78 -14.94 15.52
CA LYS A 198 21.58 -15.84 14.38
C LYS A 198 22.80 -16.70 14.08
N GLU A 199 24.01 -16.23 14.39
CA GLU A 199 25.23 -16.98 14.11
C GLU A 199 25.39 -18.20 15.03
N THR A 200 24.88 -18.13 16.26
CA THR A 200 24.96 -19.22 17.24
C THR A 200 23.97 -20.35 16.94
N LYS A 201 22.78 -20.07 16.40
CA LYS A 201 21.79 -21.11 16.04
C LYS A 201 22.12 -21.95 14.81
N ASN A 202 23.05 -21.49 13.96
CA ASN A 202 23.50 -22.23 12.77
C ASN A 202 24.80 -23.02 13.01
N LYS A 203 25.32 -23.02 14.24
CA LYS A 203 26.55 -23.73 14.64
C LYS A 203 26.30 -24.94 15.54
N ASP A 204 25.05 -25.18 15.94
CA ASP A 204 24.59 -26.35 16.70
C ASP A 204 23.68 -27.23 15.81
#